data_AF-A0A0L9VLF8-F1
#
_entry.id   AF-A0A0L9VLF8-F1
#
_cell.length_a   1.000
_cell.length_b   1.000
_cell.length_c   1.000
_cell.angle_alpha   90.00
_cell.angle_beta   90.00
_cell.angle_gamma   90.00
#
_symmetry.space_group_name_H-M   'P 1'
#
loop_
_entity.id
_entity.type
_entity.pdbx_description
1 polymer ?
#
loop_
_entity_poly.entity_id
_entity_poly.type
_entity_poly.pdbx_seq_one_letter_code
_entity_poly.pdbx_strand_id
1 'polypeptide(L)'
;MFVAACGLKENYIPSLPPLTRCNRNSKFHKLWKIASPCSVSCEDPNIYSIYEAKHPHSCTSRGTQRLYIRLNSLHYILSHIPQLDKSLSLSEGVVPSNRHSSANSQKAQSKSVSYFEATNTAILAACQHVSEVASYRLMFFDSNPFFYDSLYVGDVANARIDKMLTILKHNIKLMTAILTERAQELAVKQVMKASFDAFLTVLLAGGTTRVFNESDHQFIQEDFESLKKVFHICGEELLAENMVEKEAEVVEGVIELMGMSTEQLVENLSTLTGESGGVGVNGNGQKLSMPPTTGKWNRTDPNTILRVLCYRNDRVANSFLKRTFQIARRR
;
A
#
# COMPACT_ATOMS: atom_id res chain seq x y z
N MET A 1 -3.52 18.42 19.70
CA MET A 1 -3.06 17.03 19.93
C MET A 1 -3.89 15.96 19.22
N PHE A 2 -5.11 16.26 18.72
CA PHE A 2 -6.03 15.25 18.14
C PHE A 2 -5.51 14.51 16.89
N VAL A 3 -5.08 15.24 15.85
CA VAL A 3 -4.59 14.67 14.57
C VAL A 3 -3.17 14.12 14.71
N ALA A 4 -2.28 14.86 15.36
CA ALA A 4 -0.89 14.44 15.58
C ALA A 4 -0.77 13.12 16.38
N ALA A 5 -1.72 12.83 17.27
CA ALA A 5 -1.77 11.57 18.03
C ALA A 5 -2.29 10.37 17.22
N CYS A 6 -2.59 10.53 15.92
CA CYS A 6 -2.88 9.42 15.02
C CYS A 6 -1.60 8.73 14.53
N GLY A 7 -0.46 9.42 14.56
CA GLY A 7 0.80 8.91 14.05
C GLY A 7 0.91 9.07 12.53
N LEU A 8 1.84 8.35 11.92
CA LEU A 8 2.10 8.38 10.48
C LEU A 8 1.85 7.00 9.88
N LYS A 9 1.53 6.92 8.58
CA LYS A 9 1.33 5.63 7.92
C LYS A 9 2.61 4.81 7.86
N GLU A 10 3.76 5.49 7.77
CA GLU A 10 5.10 4.92 7.69
C GLU A 10 5.42 4.05 8.92
N ASN A 11 4.74 4.28 10.05
CA ASN A 11 4.89 3.48 11.26
C ASN A 11 4.36 2.05 11.11
N TYR A 12 3.52 1.78 10.11
CA TYR A 12 2.94 0.46 9.86
C TYR A 12 3.58 -0.26 8.67
N ILE A 13 4.19 0.46 7.74
CA ILE A 13 4.82 -0.14 6.56
C ILE A 13 6.12 -0.84 7.01
N PRO A 14 6.31 -2.14 6.67
CA PRO A 14 7.54 -2.83 7.04
C PRO A 14 8.75 -2.21 6.34
N SER A 15 9.87 -2.16 7.05
CA SER A 15 11.15 -1.74 6.46
C SER A 15 11.52 -2.65 5.30
N LEU A 16 12.05 -2.08 4.23
CA LEU A 16 12.47 -2.85 3.07
C LEU A 16 13.54 -3.89 3.46
N PRO A 17 13.34 -5.19 3.15
CA PRO A 17 14.33 -6.20 3.47
C PRO A 17 15.59 -5.98 2.61
N PRO A 18 16.75 -6.47 3.07
CA PRO A 18 17.96 -6.45 2.27
C PRO A 18 17.76 -7.24 0.98
N LEU A 19 18.37 -6.74 -0.11
CA LEU A 19 18.36 -7.45 -1.38
C LEU A 19 19.08 -8.78 -1.22
N THR A 20 18.38 -9.85 -1.60
CA THR A 20 18.88 -11.22 -1.55
C THR A 20 18.39 -11.97 -2.76
N ARG A 21 19.24 -12.84 -3.32
CA ARG A 21 18.89 -13.70 -4.45
C ARG A 21 18.36 -15.05 -3.97
N CYS A 22 17.38 -15.59 -4.68
CA CYS A 22 16.78 -16.90 -4.37
C CYS A 22 17.83 -18.00 -4.24
N ASN A 23 17.73 -18.82 -3.19
CA ASN A 23 18.47 -20.07 -3.12
C ASN A 23 17.68 -21.10 -3.92
N ARG A 24 18.23 -21.59 -5.04
CA ARG A 24 17.60 -22.72 -5.72
C ARG A 24 17.74 -23.92 -4.79
N ASN A 25 16.69 -24.22 -4.04
CA ASN A 25 16.58 -25.49 -3.37
C ASN A 25 16.66 -26.56 -4.45
N SER A 26 17.79 -27.27 -4.53
CA SER A 26 17.84 -28.55 -5.22
C SER A 26 16.65 -29.36 -4.73
N LYS A 27 15.96 -30.06 -5.64
CA LYS A 27 14.68 -30.75 -5.41
C LYS A 27 14.63 -31.64 -4.14
N PHE A 28 15.78 -31.90 -3.52
CA PHE A 28 15.99 -32.52 -2.21
C PHE A 28 15.30 -31.84 -1.01
N HIS A 29 15.09 -30.51 -0.98
CA HIS A 29 14.42 -29.90 0.18
C HIS A 29 12.90 -30.22 0.24
N LYS A 30 12.28 -30.52 -0.91
CA LYS A 30 10.89 -31.03 -0.95
C LYS A 30 10.81 -32.45 -0.38
N LEU A 31 11.87 -33.25 -0.53
CA LEU A 31 11.97 -34.58 0.08
C LEU A 31 12.20 -34.52 1.60
N TRP A 32 12.94 -33.53 2.11
CA TRP A 32 13.15 -33.40 3.56
C TRP A 32 11.92 -32.89 4.31
N LYS A 33 11.05 -32.09 3.66
CA LYS A 33 9.72 -31.75 4.22
C LYS A 33 8.76 -32.95 4.27
N ILE A 34 8.98 -33.99 3.47
CA ILE A 34 8.21 -35.25 3.52
C ILE A 34 8.76 -36.21 4.58
N ALA A 35 10.01 -36.03 5.03
CA ALA A 35 10.70 -36.92 5.95
C ALA A 35 10.86 -36.38 7.39
N SER A 36 10.32 -35.19 7.71
CA SER A 36 10.37 -34.63 9.07
C SER A 36 8.97 -34.18 9.51
N PRO A 37 8.19 -35.05 10.18
CA PRO A 37 7.06 -34.59 10.96
C PRO A 37 7.63 -33.83 12.17
N CYS A 38 7.08 -32.65 12.45
CA CYS A 38 7.36 -31.83 13.63
C CYS A 38 8.74 -31.12 13.64
N SER A 39 8.79 -29.93 13.04
CA SER A 39 9.54 -28.83 13.68
C SER A 39 8.51 -27.83 14.19
N VAL A 40 8.24 -27.93 15.49
CA VAL A 40 7.49 -26.94 16.24
C VAL A 40 8.39 -25.70 16.29
N SER A 41 8.18 -24.75 15.38
CA SER A 41 8.63 -23.38 15.62
C SER A 41 7.82 -22.88 16.81
N CYS A 42 8.51 -22.36 17.83
CA CYS A 42 7.88 -21.71 18.98
C CYS A 42 7.25 -20.40 18.51
N GLU A 43 6.13 -20.50 17.80
CA GLU A 43 5.25 -19.39 17.48
C GLU A 43 4.17 -19.33 18.56
N ASP A 44 3.93 -18.13 19.07
CA ASP A 44 2.99 -17.85 20.14
C ASP A 44 1.59 -18.37 19.74
N PRO A 45 1.05 -19.43 20.39
CA PRO A 45 -0.17 -20.12 19.94
C PRO A 45 -1.42 -19.24 19.97
N ASN A 46 -1.35 -18.11 20.66
CA ASN A 46 -2.50 -17.27 20.97
C ASN A 46 -2.99 -16.42 19.80
N ILE A 47 -2.15 -16.09 18.80
CA ILE A 47 -2.58 -15.26 17.68
C ILE A 47 -3.32 -16.10 16.63
N TYR A 48 -2.78 -17.27 16.27
CA TYR A 48 -3.42 -18.14 15.29
C TYR A 48 -4.71 -18.77 15.80
N SER A 49 -4.81 -19.08 17.10
CA SER A 49 -6.03 -19.65 17.70
C SER A 49 -7.23 -18.69 17.69
N ILE A 50 -7.01 -17.37 17.73
CA ILE A 50 -8.09 -16.36 17.66
C ILE A 50 -8.70 -16.30 16.24
N TYR A 51 -7.90 -16.58 15.20
CA TYR A 51 -8.32 -16.50 13.80
C TYR A 51 -8.77 -17.84 13.22
N GLU A 52 -8.64 -18.93 13.97
CA GLU A 52 -9.17 -20.27 13.67
C GLU A 52 -10.68 -20.39 13.93
N ALA A 53 -11.37 -19.27 14.15
CA ALA A 53 -12.81 -19.23 14.18
C ALA A 53 -13.36 -19.68 12.81
N LYS A 54 -14.23 -20.69 12.81
CA LYS A 54 -14.92 -21.27 11.63
C LYS A 54 -15.74 -20.26 10.81
N HIS A 55 -15.74 -18.98 11.18
CA HIS A 55 -16.39 -17.89 10.48
C HIS A 55 -15.40 -16.73 10.27
N PRO A 56 -15.17 -16.32 9.01
CA PRO A 56 -14.38 -15.13 8.74
C PRO A 56 -15.08 -13.92 9.36
N HIS A 57 -14.35 -13.19 10.19
CA HIS A 57 -14.81 -11.95 10.82
C HIS A 57 -13.79 -10.84 10.54
N SER A 58 -14.21 -9.58 10.73
CA SER A 58 -13.28 -8.46 10.58
C SER A 58 -12.13 -8.57 11.58
N CYS A 59 -10.89 -8.36 11.12
CA CYS A 59 -9.72 -8.28 12.00
C CYS A 59 -9.44 -6.87 12.54
N THR A 60 -10.35 -5.90 12.27
CA THR A 60 -10.18 -4.49 12.66
C THR A 60 -10.07 -4.35 14.18
N SER A 61 -8.89 -3.96 14.66
CA SER A 61 -8.65 -3.82 16.09
C SER A 61 -9.26 -2.53 16.66
N ARG A 62 -9.42 -2.46 17.99
CA ARG A 62 -9.95 -1.27 18.69
C ARG A 62 -9.16 0.01 18.37
N GLY A 63 -7.86 -0.10 18.10
CA GLY A 63 -7.04 1.04 17.70
C GLY A 63 -7.47 1.63 16.35
N THR A 64 -7.88 0.80 15.39
CA THR A 64 -8.29 1.22 14.05
C THR A 64 -9.69 1.79 14.11
N GLN A 65 -10.58 1.14 14.88
CA GLN A 65 -11.92 1.68 15.14
C GLN A 65 -11.86 3.07 15.79
N ARG A 66 -10.91 3.32 16.71
CA ARG A 66 -10.69 4.65 17.28
C ARG A 66 -10.32 5.70 16.23
N LEU A 67 -9.56 5.33 15.19
CA LEU A 67 -9.26 6.23 14.08
C LEU A 67 -10.52 6.54 13.25
N TYR A 68 -11.41 5.56 13.04
CA TYR A 68 -12.71 5.79 12.39
C TYR A 68 -13.58 6.77 13.19
N ILE A 69 -13.63 6.63 14.52
CA ILE A 69 -14.35 7.58 15.37
C ILE A 69 -13.74 8.99 15.30
N ARG A 70 -12.41 9.10 15.21
CA ARG A 70 -11.75 10.40 15.01
C ARG A 70 -12.11 11.01 13.65
N LEU A 71 -12.16 10.21 12.59
CA LEU A 71 -12.58 10.66 11.27
C LEU A 71 -14.04 11.16 11.30
N ASN A 72 -14.96 10.42 11.92
CA ASN A 72 -16.33 10.88 12.14
C ASN A 72 -16.40 12.21 12.89
N SER A 73 -15.56 12.40 13.91
CA SER A 73 -15.51 13.65 14.68
C SER A 73 -15.07 14.83 13.82
N LEU A 74 -14.12 14.62 12.90
CA LEU A 74 -13.68 15.65 11.94
C LEU A 74 -14.81 16.01 10.96
N HIS A 75 -15.48 15.01 10.39
CA HIS A 75 -16.63 15.24 9.52
C HIS A 75 -17.81 15.91 10.24
N TYR A 76 -18.02 15.59 11.51
CA TYR A 76 -18.99 16.27 12.35
C TYR A 76 -18.64 17.75 12.51
N ILE A 77 -17.39 18.09 12.87
CA ILE A 77 -16.98 19.50 12.97
C ILE A 77 -17.15 20.21 11.63
N LEU A 78 -16.71 19.59 10.54
CA LEU A 78 -16.84 20.14 9.18
C LEU A 78 -18.29 20.47 8.83
N SER A 79 -19.25 19.62 9.23
CA SER A 79 -20.67 19.86 8.92
C SER A 79 -21.29 21.03 9.68
N HIS A 80 -20.70 21.47 10.79
CA HIS A 80 -21.22 22.58 11.60
C HIS A 80 -20.63 23.93 11.19
N ILE A 81 -19.48 23.95 10.50
CA ILE A 81 -18.82 25.19 10.07
C ILE A 81 -19.73 26.11 9.25
N PRO A 82 -20.52 25.65 8.26
CA PRO A 82 -21.38 26.54 7.47
C PRO A 82 -22.41 27.30 8.32
N GLN A 83 -22.94 26.68 9.38
CA GLN A 83 -23.88 27.34 10.28
C GLN A 83 -23.18 28.41 11.14
N LEU A 84 -21.97 28.11 11.63
CA LEU A 84 -21.14 29.08 12.36
C LEU A 84 -20.75 30.28 11.48
N ASP A 85 -20.34 30.02 10.24
CA ASP A 85 -19.96 31.05 9.27
C ASP A 85 -21.15 31.98 8.94
N LYS A 86 -22.35 31.40 8.78
CA LYS A 86 -23.59 32.17 8.61
C LYS A 86 -23.91 33.01 9.84
N SER A 87 -23.75 32.46 11.04
CA SER A 87 -24.01 33.20 12.29
C SER A 87 -23.09 34.41 12.45
N LEU A 88 -21.81 34.27 12.10
CA LEU A 88 -20.82 35.35 12.16
C LEU A 88 -21.01 36.40 11.06
N SER A 89 -21.40 35.99 9.85
CA SER A 89 -21.67 36.93 8.76
C SER A 89 -22.92 37.78 8.99
N LEU A 90 -23.88 37.29 9.79
CA LEU A 90 -25.08 38.04 10.18
C LEU A 90 -24.88 38.90 11.46
N SER A 91 -23.81 38.69 12.22
CA SER A 91 -23.53 39.41 13.46
C SER A 91 -22.52 40.55 13.22
N GLU A 92 -22.98 41.67 12.64
CA GLU A 92 -22.13 42.85 12.45
C GLU A 92 -21.67 43.43 13.80
N GLY A 93 -20.35 43.61 13.97
CA GLY A 93 -19.75 44.32 15.12
C GLY A 93 -19.06 43.47 16.19
N VAL A 94 -19.13 42.14 16.14
CA VAL A 94 -18.52 41.25 17.16
C VAL A 94 -17.08 40.85 16.85
N VAL A 95 -16.67 40.84 15.59
CA VAL A 95 -15.31 40.48 15.17
C VAL A 95 -14.53 41.76 14.85
N PRO A 96 -13.42 42.05 15.55
CA PRO A 96 -12.55 43.18 15.20
C PRO A 96 -12.08 43.01 13.75
N SER A 97 -12.62 43.83 12.87
CA SER A 97 -12.19 43.84 11.49
C SER A 97 -10.79 44.41 11.47
N ASN A 98 -9.76 43.59 11.21
CA ASN A 98 -8.42 44.09 10.83
C ASN A 98 -8.44 44.84 9.48
N ARG A 99 -9.61 45.27 8.99
CA ARG A 99 -9.84 46.04 7.76
C ARG A 99 -9.54 47.53 7.96
N HIS A 100 -8.52 47.87 8.74
CA HIS A 100 -7.91 49.20 8.70
C HIS A 100 -6.91 49.26 7.55
N SER A 101 -7.41 49.22 6.32
CA SER A 101 -6.74 49.90 5.22
C SER A 101 -7.75 50.18 4.11
N SER A 102 -7.80 51.46 3.73
CA SER A 102 -8.37 51.98 2.50
C SER A 102 -9.89 52.18 2.49
N ALA A 103 -10.29 53.28 3.11
CA ALA A 103 -11.45 54.05 2.68
C ALA A 103 -11.19 54.55 1.25
N ASN A 104 -11.70 53.84 0.24
CA ASN A 104 -12.34 54.42 -0.93
C ASN A 104 -12.72 53.34 -1.95
N SER A 105 -13.83 53.62 -2.63
CA SER A 105 -14.40 52.96 -3.82
C SER A 105 -15.36 51.79 -3.59
N GLN A 106 -16.63 52.17 -3.77
CA GLN A 106 -17.79 51.34 -4.05
C GLN A 106 -17.57 50.40 -5.25
N LYS A 107 -18.30 49.28 -5.29
CA LYS A 107 -18.44 48.32 -6.41
C LYS A 107 -17.27 47.36 -6.68
N ALA A 108 -16.73 46.75 -5.63
CA ALA A 108 -16.28 45.36 -5.74
C ALA A 108 -17.34 44.49 -5.08
N GLN A 109 -17.93 43.58 -5.84
CA GLN A 109 -18.75 42.50 -5.35
C GLN A 109 -17.88 41.68 -4.39
N SER A 110 -17.88 42.08 -3.12
CA SER A 110 -17.02 41.54 -2.08
C SER A 110 -17.33 40.06 -1.98
N LYS A 111 -16.50 39.21 -2.59
CA LYS A 111 -16.42 37.80 -2.24
C LYS A 111 -16.26 37.76 -0.72
N SER A 112 -17.34 37.44 -0.02
CA SER A 112 -17.31 37.27 1.44
C SER A 112 -16.38 36.08 1.68
N VAL A 113 -15.13 36.36 2.00
CA VAL A 113 -14.16 35.34 2.43
C VAL A 113 -14.74 34.71 3.70
N SER A 114 -14.95 33.40 3.68
CA SER A 114 -15.50 32.65 4.82
C SER A 114 -14.57 32.81 6.03
N TYR A 115 -15.14 33.03 7.22
CA TYR A 115 -14.36 33.15 8.46
C TYR A 115 -13.58 31.87 8.78
N PHE A 116 -13.98 30.74 8.20
CA PHE A 116 -13.43 29.42 8.49
C PHE A 116 -12.71 28.79 7.29
N GLU A 117 -12.31 29.55 6.27
CA GLU A 117 -11.62 28.99 5.10
C GLU A 117 -10.38 28.17 5.48
N ALA A 118 -9.47 28.74 6.28
CA ALA A 118 -8.28 28.03 6.75
C ALA A 118 -8.62 26.79 7.60
N THR A 119 -9.69 26.88 8.42
CA THR A 119 -10.17 25.78 9.26
C THR A 119 -10.73 24.63 8.41
N ASN A 120 -11.51 24.93 7.37
CA ASN A 120 -12.03 23.92 6.44
C ASN A 120 -10.91 23.17 5.74
N THR A 121 -9.91 23.89 5.21
CA THR A 121 -8.75 23.27 4.57
C THR A 121 -7.96 22.40 5.55
N ALA A 122 -7.76 22.87 6.78
CA ALA A 122 -7.06 22.09 7.81
C ALA A 122 -7.84 20.81 8.21
N ILE A 123 -9.17 20.88 8.33
CA ILE A 123 -10.00 19.70 8.66
C ILE A 123 -9.99 18.70 7.51
N LEU A 124 -10.10 19.14 6.26
CA LEU A 124 -10.02 18.25 5.10
C LEU A 124 -8.67 17.54 5.01
N ALA A 125 -7.56 18.27 5.24
CA ALA A 125 -6.23 17.68 5.33
C ALA A 125 -6.12 16.67 6.49
N ALA A 126 -6.75 16.97 7.63
CA ALA A 126 -6.83 16.04 8.75
C ALA A 126 -7.65 14.78 8.43
N CYS A 127 -8.79 14.91 7.73
CA CYS A 127 -9.58 13.76 7.27
C CYS A 127 -8.74 12.85 6.37
N GLN A 128 -8.05 13.44 5.39
CA GLN A 128 -7.14 12.73 4.49
C GLN A 128 -6.07 11.96 5.28
N HIS A 129 -5.39 12.64 6.20
CA HIS A 129 -4.32 12.04 7.00
C HIS A 129 -4.84 10.92 7.93
N VAL A 130 -5.91 11.16 8.68
CA VAL A 130 -6.47 10.15 9.61
C VAL A 130 -6.97 8.92 8.85
N SER A 131 -7.61 9.13 7.69
CA SER A 131 -8.06 8.05 6.82
C SER A 131 -6.87 7.23 6.30
N GLU A 132 -5.80 7.88 5.85
CA GLU A 132 -4.58 7.20 5.39
C GLU A 132 -3.96 6.36 6.51
N VAL A 133 -3.74 6.94 7.69
CA VAL A 133 -3.20 6.24 8.85
C VAL A 133 -4.07 5.03 9.24
N ALA A 134 -5.40 5.19 9.24
CA ALA A 134 -6.32 4.11 9.57
C ALA A 134 -6.22 2.95 8.57
N SER A 135 -6.16 3.26 7.28
CA SER A 135 -6.07 2.25 6.21
C SER A 135 -4.73 1.52 6.22
N TYR A 136 -3.60 2.19 6.40
CA TYR A 136 -2.31 1.50 6.48
C TYR A 136 -2.21 0.66 7.75
N ARG A 137 -2.76 1.12 8.89
CA ARG A 137 -2.87 0.29 10.09
C ARG A 137 -3.75 -0.94 9.85
N LEU A 138 -4.89 -0.78 9.18
CA LEU A 138 -5.77 -1.90 8.85
C LEU A 138 -5.05 -2.95 7.99
N MET A 139 -4.33 -2.50 6.96
CA MET A 139 -3.72 -3.39 5.96
C MET A 139 -2.41 -4.02 6.42
N PHE A 140 -1.51 -3.23 7.01
CA PHE A 140 -0.16 -3.69 7.39
C PHE A 140 -0.04 -4.15 8.84
N PHE A 141 -1.02 -3.87 9.71
CA PHE A 141 -1.00 -4.33 11.10
C PHE A 141 -2.15 -5.29 11.39
N ASP A 142 -3.41 -4.85 11.28
CA ASP A 142 -4.57 -5.68 11.64
C ASP A 142 -4.74 -6.88 10.68
N SER A 143 -4.50 -6.69 9.37
CA SER A 143 -4.64 -7.72 8.34
C SER A 143 -3.34 -8.48 8.05
N ASN A 144 -2.24 -8.15 8.74
CA ASN A 144 -0.91 -8.70 8.48
C ASN A 144 -0.89 -10.25 8.47
N PRO A 145 -1.49 -10.95 9.45
CA PRO A 145 -1.46 -12.41 9.50
C PRO A 145 -2.06 -13.07 8.26
N PHE A 146 -3.04 -12.43 7.62
CA PHE A 146 -3.74 -12.96 6.44
C PHE A 146 -3.17 -12.46 5.13
N PHE A 147 -2.38 -11.39 5.17
CA PHE A 147 -1.87 -10.72 3.98
C PHE A 147 -0.36 -10.85 3.88
N TYR A 148 0.41 -9.96 4.53
CA TYR A 148 1.87 -9.95 4.38
C TYR A 148 2.59 -11.13 5.06
N ASP A 149 1.96 -11.84 6.00
CA ASP A 149 2.54 -13.07 6.57
C ASP A 149 2.08 -14.36 5.87
N SER A 150 1.05 -14.29 5.01
CA SER A 150 0.44 -15.49 4.41
C SER A 150 0.52 -15.55 2.88
N LEU A 151 0.25 -14.44 2.18
CA LEU A 151 0.11 -14.43 0.72
C LEU A 151 1.42 -14.87 0.06
N TYR A 152 1.39 -15.89 -0.80
CA TYR A 152 2.52 -16.45 -1.54
C TYR A 152 3.69 -17.00 -0.72
N VAL A 153 3.49 -17.22 0.58
CA VAL A 153 4.51 -17.88 1.41
C VAL A 153 4.69 -19.33 0.95
N GLY A 154 5.93 -19.70 0.64
CA GLY A 154 6.27 -21.01 0.08
C GLY A 154 6.12 -21.08 -1.43
N ASP A 155 4.89 -20.96 -1.94
CA ASP A 155 4.59 -20.92 -3.37
C ASP A 155 3.26 -20.22 -3.67
N VAL A 156 3.13 -19.71 -4.90
CA VAL A 156 1.97 -18.94 -5.35
C VAL A 156 0.70 -19.78 -5.44
N ALA A 157 0.81 -21.02 -5.96
CA ALA A 157 -0.36 -21.85 -6.23
C ALA A 157 -1.11 -22.26 -4.96
N ASN A 158 -0.41 -22.48 -3.84
CA ASN A 158 -1.00 -22.94 -2.58
C ASN A 158 -1.35 -21.82 -1.59
N ALA A 159 -0.78 -20.63 -1.75
CA ALA A 159 -0.95 -19.51 -0.82
C ALA A 159 -1.59 -18.29 -1.50
N ARG A 160 -2.78 -18.51 -2.09
CA ARG A 160 -3.56 -17.51 -2.86
C ARG A 160 -4.26 -16.49 -1.95
N ILE A 161 -4.78 -15.43 -2.56
CA ILE A 161 -5.33 -14.24 -1.89
C ILE A 161 -6.71 -14.44 -1.22
N ASP A 162 -7.43 -15.53 -1.50
CA ASP A 162 -8.85 -15.71 -1.18
C ASP A 162 -9.24 -15.42 0.28
N LYS A 163 -8.42 -15.91 1.22
CA LYS A 163 -8.64 -15.68 2.66
C LYS A 163 -8.57 -14.20 2.99
N MET A 164 -7.59 -13.49 2.44
CA MET A 164 -7.46 -12.05 2.63
C MET A 164 -8.63 -11.30 2.00
N LEU A 165 -9.06 -11.64 0.77
CA LEU A 165 -10.21 -10.97 0.14
C LEU A 165 -11.47 -11.10 1.00
N THR A 166 -11.66 -12.26 1.63
CA THR A 166 -12.76 -12.49 2.56
C THR A 166 -12.66 -11.56 3.77
N ILE A 167 -11.49 -11.48 4.42
CA ILE A 167 -11.26 -10.59 5.57
C ILE A 167 -11.43 -9.11 5.18
N LEU A 168 -10.92 -8.70 4.03
CA LEU A 168 -11.04 -7.34 3.51
C LEU A 168 -12.50 -6.91 3.34
N LYS A 169 -13.35 -7.77 2.75
CA LYS A 169 -14.79 -7.50 2.63
C LYS A 169 -15.45 -7.27 3.99
N HIS A 170 -15.10 -8.07 5.00
CA HIS A 170 -15.61 -7.89 6.36
C HIS A 170 -15.08 -6.61 7.01
N ASN A 171 -13.81 -6.26 6.78
CA ASN A 171 -13.22 -5.01 7.27
C ASN A 171 -13.89 -3.78 6.66
N ILE A 172 -14.14 -3.78 5.34
CA ILE A 172 -14.86 -2.69 4.66
C ILE A 172 -16.27 -2.57 5.21
N LYS A 173 -17.00 -3.69 5.35
CA LYS A 173 -18.37 -3.70 5.92
C LYS A 173 -18.42 -3.14 7.35
N LEU A 174 -17.46 -3.50 8.20
CA LEU A 174 -17.38 -2.95 9.55
C LEU A 174 -17.03 -1.46 9.54
N MET A 175 -16.08 -1.06 8.70
CA MET A 175 -15.65 0.33 8.57
C MET A 175 -16.81 1.22 8.12
N THR A 176 -17.56 0.84 7.09
CA THR A 176 -18.71 1.61 6.61
C THR A 176 -19.87 1.64 7.61
N ALA A 177 -20.05 0.58 8.41
CA ALA A 177 -21.02 0.59 9.51
C ALA A 177 -20.66 1.55 10.65
N ILE A 178 -19.36 1.83 10.88
CA ILE A 178 -18.90 2.78 11.90
C ILE A 178 -18.87 4.21 11.36
N LEU A 179 -18.46 4.40 10.11
CA LEU A 179 -18.26 5.72 9.51
C LEU A 179 -19.57 6.38 9.07
N THR A 180 -19.66 7.69 9.25
CA THR A 180 -20.72 8.49 8.63
C THR A 180 -20.60 8.42 7.11
N GLU A 181 -21.71 8.47 6.37
CA GLU A 181 -21.74 8.39 4.89
C GLU A 181 -20.70 9.29 4.21
N ARG A 182 -20.58 10.55 4.66
CA ARG A 182 -19.61 11.53 4.10
C ARG A 182 -18.14 11.15 4.27
N ALA A 183 -17.82 10.23 5.16
CA ALA A 183 -16.47 9.75 5.43
C ALA A 183 -16.15 8.43 4.70
N GLN A 184 -17.18 7.72 4.20
CA GLN A 184 -17.03 6.37 3.66
C GLN A 184 -16.24 6.36 2.35
N GLU A 185 -16.55 7.25 1.40
CA GLU A 185 -15.82 7.35 0.12
C GLU A 185 -14.31 7.49 0.34
N LEU A 186 -13.90 8.47 1.16
CA LEU A 186 -12.50 8.72 1.45
C LEU A 186 -11.84 7.51 2.14
N ALA A 187 -12.53 6.90 3.10
CA ALA A 187 -11.99 5.75 3.83
C ALA A 187 -11.82 4.51 2.95
N VAL A 188 -12.82 4.17 2.12
CA VAL A 188 -12.75 3.05 1.17
C VAL A 188 -11.64 3.30 0.15
N LYS A 189 -11.50 4.53 -0.36
CA LYS A 189 -10.38 4.91 -1.23
C LYS A 189 -9.02 4.68 -0.58
N GLN A 190 -8.85 5.09 0.68
CA GLN A 190 -7.57 4.88 1.39
C GLN A 190 -7.31 3.40 1.67
N VAL A 191 -8.33 2.60 1.98
CA VAL A 191 -8.19 1.13 2.14
C VAL A 191 -7.76 0.49 0.82
N MET A 192 -8.34 0.90 -0.31
CA MET A 192 -7.93 0.44 -1.64
C MET A 192 -6.44 0.68 -1.89
N LYS A 193 -6.00 1.94 -1.75
CA LYS A 193 -4.59 2.31 -1.94
C LYS A 193 -3.65 1.53 -1.01
N ALA A 194 -3.99 1.43 0.28
CA ALA A 194 -3.19 0.68 1.23
C ALA A 194 -3.15 -0.82 0.90
N SER A 195 -4.21 -1.39 0.34
CA SER A 195 -4.25 -2.79 -0.08
C SER A 195 -3.37 -3.07 -1.30
N PHE A 196 -3.32 -2.14 -2.26
CA PHE A 196 -2.45 -2.24 -3.43
C PHE A 196 -0.98 -2.10 -3.02
N ASP A 197 -0.67 -1.16 -2.12
CA ASP A 197 0.67 -1.00 -1.56
C ASP A 197 1.12 -2.25 -0.80
N ALA A 198 0.25 -2.84 0.00
CA ALA A 198 0.57 -4.06 0.73
C ALA A 198 0.72 -5.27 -0.22
N PHE A 199 -0.05 -5.36 -1.30
CA PHE A 199 0.15 -6.35 -2.36
C PHE A 199 1.52 -6.19 -3.04
N LEU A 200 1.89 -4.96 -3.41
CA LEU A 200 3.22 -4.64 -3.94
C LEU A 200 4.35 -4.96 -2.95
N THR A 201 4.12 -4.69 -1.67
CA THR A 201 5.08 -5.01 -0.61
C THR A 201 5.28 -6.52 -0.51
N VAL A 202 4.24 -7.33 -0.66
CA VAL A 202 4.36 -8.80 -0.73
C VAL A 202 5.23 -9.23 -1.92
N LEU A 203 5.04 -8.63 -3.10
CA LEU A 203 5.77 -9.01 -4.32
C LEU A 203 7.25 -8.56 -4.29
N LEU A 204 7.53 -7.35 -3.83
CA LEU A 204 8.83 -6.68 -3.99
C LEU A 204 9.66 -6.59 -2.70
N ALA A 205 9.02 -6.84 -1.55
CA ALA A 205 9.59 -6.69 -0.22
C ALA A 205 9.13 -7.76 0.77
N GLY A 206 8.52 -8.86 0.32
CA GLY A 206 7.91 -9.89 1.16
C GLY A 206 8.87 -10.86 1.87
N GLY A 207 10.11 -10.45 2.16
CA GLY A 207 11.08 -11.27 2.88
C GLY A 207 11.62 -12.48 2.10
N THR A 208 12.19 -13.47 2.79
CA THR A 208 12.88 -14.62 2.17
C THR A 208 11.97 -15.82 1.87
N THR A 209 10.75 -15.83 2.41
CA THR A 209 9.80 -16.95 2.34
C THR A 209 9.04 -17.05 1.03
N ARG A 210 9.22 -16.07 0.13
CA ARG A 210 8.51 -15.95 -1.15
C ARG A 210 9.47 -16.04 -2.31
N VAL A 211 9.10 -16.79 -3.33
CA VAL A 211 9.93 -17.01 -4.52
C VAL A 211 8.98 -17.15 -5.71
N PHE A 212 9.29 -16.51 -6.84
CA PHE A 212 8.38 -16.44 -7.99
C PHE A 212 9.04 -16.97 -9.26
N ASN A 213 8.32 -17.77 -10.02
CA ASN A 213 8.67 -18.19 -11.38
C ASN A 213 7.97 -17.25 -12.38
N GLU A 214 8.42 -17.28 -13.65
CA GLU A 214 7.76 -16.51 -14.71
C GLU A 214 6.30 -16.91 -14.89
N SER A 215 5.99 -18.21 -14.83
CA SER A 215 4.63 -18.75 -14.94
C SER A 215 3.68 -18.30 -13.84
N ASP A 216 4.20 -17.90 -12.68
CA ASP A 216 3.36 -17.53 -11.53
C ASP A 216 2.62 -16.20 -11.78
N HIS A 217 3.04 -15.40 -12.78
CA HIS A 217 2.40 -14.12 -13.10
C HIS A 217 0.90 -14.26 -13.40
N GLN A 218 0.45 -15.37 -13.99
CA GLN A 218 -0.95 -15.58 -14.33
C GLN A 218 -1.81 -15.63 -13.06
N PHE A 219 -1.36 -16.41 -12.06
CA PHE A 219 -2.05 -16.50 -10.77
C PHE A 219 -1.99 -15.19 -9.99
N ILE A 220 -0.88 -14.46 -10.07
CA ILE A 220 -0.74 -13.14 -9.44
C ILE A 220 -1.70 -12.13 -10.09
N GLN A 221 -1.83 -12.14 -11.42
CA GLN A 221 -2.79 -11.30 -12.14
C GLN A 221 -4.23 -11.63 -11.71
N GLU A 222 -4.61 -12.91 -11.71
CA GLU A 222 -5.95 -13.35 -11.28
C GLU A 222 -6.29 -12.91 -9.85
N ASP A 223 -5.32 -13.01 -8.94
CA ASP A 223 -5.47 -12.60 -7.55
C ASP A 223 -5.64 -11.08 -7.43
N PHE A 224 -4.87 -10.32 -8.21
CA PHE A 224 -4.99 -8.87 -8.24
C PHE A 224 -6.31 -8.40 -8.86
N GLU A 225 -6.77 -9.04 -9.95
CA GLU A 225 -8.11 -8.80 -10.51
C GLU A 225 -9.21 -9.07 -9.48
N SER A 226 -9.05 -10.13 -8.68
CA SER A 226 -9.98 -10.46 -7.61
C SER A 226 -9.95 -9.42 -6.48
N LEU A 227 -8.79 -8.82 -6.20
CA LEU A 227 -8.65 -7.69 -5.28
C LEU A 227 -9.33 -6.43 -5.83
N LYS A 228 -9.13 -6.06 -7.11
CA LYS A 228 -9.82 -4.93 -7.76
C LYS A 228 -11.33 -5.08 -7.67
N LYS A 229 -11.84 -6.28 -7.98
CA LYS A 229 -13.28 -6.62 -7.88
C LYS A 229 -13.87 -6.38 -6.50
N VAL A 230 -13.10 -6.51 -5.41
CA VAL A 230 -13.59 -6.14 -4.07
C VAL A 230 -13.97 -4.67 -4.01
N PHE A 231 -13.21 -3.78 -4.63
CA PHE A 231 -13.49 -2.34 -4.61
C PHE A 231 -14.55 -1.92 -5.62
N HIS A 232 -14.74 -2.64 -6.71
CA HIS A 232 -15.91 -2.44 -7.58
C HIS A 232 -17.22 -2.86 -6.89
N ILE A 233 -17.21 -3.93 -6.10
CA ILE A 233 -18.42 -4.44 -5.43
C ILE A 233 -18.67 -3.73 -4.09
N CYS A 234 -17.69 -3.71 -3.19
CA CYS A 234 -17.84 -3.13 -1.85
C CYS A 234 -17.67 -1.60 -1.84
N GLY A 235 -17.13 -1.04 -2.92
CA GLY A 235 -17.05 0.40 -3.16
C GLY A 235 -18.06 0.88 -4.19
N GLU A 236 -19.07 0.08 -4.54
CA GLU A 236 -20.17 0.52 -5.41
C GLU A 236 -20.79 1.81 -4.84
N GLU A 237 -21.06 2.79 -5.69
CA GLU A 237 -21.47 4.17 -5.35
C GLU A 237 -20.44 5.02 -4.58
N LEU A 238 -19.40 4.42 -4.00
CA LEU A 238 -18.35 5.12 -3.25
C LEU A 238 -17.12 5.42 -4.08
N LEU A 239 -16.77 4.58 -5.05
CA LEU A 239 -15.59 4.71 -5.90
C LEU A 239 -15.96 4.69 -7.36
N ALA A 240 -15.44 5.65 -8.13
CA ALA A 240 -15.53 5.63 -9.58
C ALA A 240 -14.59 4.56 -10.16
N GLU A 241 -15.07 3.77 -11.12
CA GLU A 241 -14.30 2.67 -11.74
C GLU A 241 -12.95 3.14 -12.31
N ASN A 242 -12.93 4.28 -13.00
CA ASN A 242 -11.71 4.88 -13.54
C ASN A 242 -10.68 5.26 -12.46
N MET A 243 -11.12 5.51 -11.22
CA MET A 243 -10.21 5.76 -10.10
C MET A 243 -9.53 4.47 -9.64
N VAL A 244 -10.28 3.36 -9.61
CA VAL A 244 -9.73 2.04 -9.27
C VAL A 244 -8.68 1.64 -10.29
N GLU A 245 -9.01 1.74 -11.59
CA GLU A 245 -8.08 1.40 -12.67
C GLU A 245 -6.81 2.25 -12.62
N LYS A 246 -6.94 3.57 -12.44
CA LYS A 246 -5.79 4.47 -12.35
C LYS A 246 -4.83 4.12 -11.20
N GLU A 247 -5.36 3.77 -10.03
CA GLU A 247 -4.51 3.38 -8.90
C GLU A 247 -3.93 1.97 -9.09
N ALA A 248 -4.61 1.12 -9.88
CA ALA A 248 -4.16 -0.23 -10.20
C ALA A 248 -3.01 -0.29 -11.22
N GLU A 249 -2.88 0.70 -12.11
CA GLU A 249 -1.83 0.77 -13.15
C GLU A 249 -0.42 0.48 -12.61
N VAL A 250 -0.11 0.96 -11.40
CA VAL A 250 1.20 0.74 -10.76
C VAL A 250 1.41 -0.74 -10.43
N VAL A 251 0.38 -1.42 -9.91
CA VAL A 251 0.44 -2.84 -9.57
C VAL A 251 0.51 -3.68 -10.82
N GLU A 252 -0.32 -3.38 -11.81
CA GLU A 252 -0.36 -4.07 -13.10
C GLU A 252 0.99 -3.97 -13.81
N GLY A 253 1.61 -2.77 -13.83
CA GLY A 253 2.96 -2.61 -14.39
C GLY A 253 4.01 -3.46 -13.67
N VAL A 254 3.88 -3.70 -12.35
CA VAL A 254 4.76 -4.63 -11.64
C VAL A 254 4.43 -6.08 -11.99
N ILE A 255 3.16 -6.45 -12.12
CA ILE A 255 2.76 -7.81 -12.54
C ILE A 255 3.25 -8.11 -13.98
N GLU A 256 3.23 -7.12 -14.88
CA GLU A 256 3.84 -7.23 -16.21
C GLU A 256 5.33 -7.60 -16.10
N LEU A 257 6.11 -6.93 -15.25
CA LEU A 257 7.52 -7.30 -14.99
C LEU A 257 7.64 -8.73 -14.45
N MET A 258 6.68 -9.16 -13.62
CA MET A 258 6.65 -10.52 -13.09
C MET A 258 6.41 -11.58 -14.18
N GLY A 259 5.77 -11.22 -15.29
CA GLY A 259 5.59 -12.08 -16.47
C GLY A 259 6.70 -12.02 -17.51
N MET A 260 7.60 -11.02 -17.45
CA MET A 260 8.72 -10.91 -18.40
C MET A 260 9.77 -12.00 -18.20
N SER A 261 10.44 -12.37 -19.30
CA SER A 261 11.58 -13.27 -19.23
C SER A 261 12.73 -12.64 -18.46
N THR A 262 13.61 -13.47 -17.90
CA THR A 262 14.75 -12.98 -17.13
C THR A 262 15.71 -12.17 -18.00
N GLU A 263 15.88 -12.54 -19.26
CA GLU A 263 16.71 -11.84 -20.24
C GLU A 263 16.17 -10.43 -20.50
N GLN A 264 14.85 -10.29 -20.71
CA GLN A 264 14.20 -8.98 -20.90
C GLN A 264 14.32 -8.10 -19.66
N LEU A 265 14.16 -8.66 -18.46
CA LEU A 265 14.34 -7.92 -17.20
C LEU A 265 15.77 -7.40 -17.04
N VAL A 266 16.77 -8.21 -17.41
CA VAL A 266 18.18 -7.82 -17.38
C VAL A 266 18.48 -6.74 -18.41
N GLU A 267 17.95 -6.85 -19.62
CA GLU A 267 18.09 -5.83 -20.66
C GLU A 267 17.48 -4.50 -20.22
N ASN A 268 16.22 -4.51 -19.78
CA ASN A 268 15.52 -3.31 -19.29
C ASN A 268 16.27 -2.64 -18.13
N LEU A 269 16.76 -3.44 -17.17
CA LEU A 269 17.56 -2.92 -16.07
C LEU A 269 18.86 -2.27 -16.57
N SER A 270 19.53 -2.90 -17.53
CA SER A 270 20.79 -2.41 -18.10
C SER A 270 20.59 -1.09 -18.84
N THR A 271 19.52 -0.97 -19.63
CA THR A 271 19.18 0.27 -20.34
C THR A 271 18.91 1.41 -19.37
N LEU A 272 18.03 1.20 -18.38
CA LEU A 272 17.66 2.26 -17.44
C LEU A 272 18.81 2.69 -16.50
N THR A 273 19.74 1.79 -16.19
CA THR A 273 20.93 2.11 -15.39
C THR A 273 22.08 2.68 -16.23
N GLY A 274 22.19 2.27 -17.49
CA GLY A 274 23.17 2.79 -18.45
C GLY A 274 22.86 4.22 -18.90
N GLU A 275 21.58 4.59 -19.03
CA GLU A 275 21.16 5.95 -19.40
C GLU A 275 21.48 7.00 -18.31
N SER A 276 21.64 6.59 -17.05
CA SER A 276 22.08 7.48 -15.96
C SER A 276 23.61 7.62 -15.86
N GLY A 277 24.38 6.76 -16.55
CA GLY A 277 25.84 6.78 -16.55
C GLY A 277 26.37 7.38 -17.85
N GLY A 278 26.75 8.66 -17.82
CA GLY A 278 27.34 9.35 -18.97
C GLY A 278 28.49 8.58 -19.64
N VAL A 279 28.53 8.69 -20.97
CA VAL A 279 29.54 8.20 -21.93
C VAL A 279 30.91 7.89 -21.29
N GLY A 280 31.28 6.61 -21.26
CA GLY A 280 32.57 6.19 -20.71
C GLY A 280 32.94 4.73 -20.97
N VAL A 281 33.69 4.53 -22.06
CA VAL A 281 34.72 3.49 -22.27
C VAL A 281 34.27 2.06 -22.63
N ASN A 282 34.61 1.71 -23.87
CA ASN A 282 34.69 0.36 -24.43
C ASN A 282 35.54 -0.59 -23.58
N GLY A 283 34.98 -1.73 -23.19
CA GLY A 283 35.72 -2.85 -22.59
C GLY A 283 34.78 -3.86 -21.95
N ASN A 284 35.01 -5.15 -22.19
CA ASN A 284 34.20 -6.28 -21.71
C ASN A 284 33.69 -6.11 -20.26
N GLY A 285 32.39 -5.87 -20.13
CA GLY A 285 31.65 -5.85 -18.86
C GLY A 285 31.39 -4.44 -18.32
N GLN A 286 30.39 -3.75 -18.86
CA GLN A 286 29.79 -2.59 -18.18
C GLN A 286 29.33 -3.01 -16.80
N LYS A 287 30.00 -2.52 -15.76
CA LYS A 287 29.66 -2.81 -14.37
C LYS A 287 28.46 -1.95 -13.99
N LEU A 288 27.25 -2.50 -14.16
CA LEU A 288 26.02 -1.82 -13.75
C LEU A 288 26.12 -1.41 -12.28
N SER A 289 25.80 -0.14 -11.98
CA SER A 289 25.76 0.37 -10.62
C SER A 289 24.51 -0.10 -9.89
N MET A 290 24.58 -0.23 -8.57
CA MET A 290 23.41 -0.57 -7.76
C MET A 290 22.37 0.56 -7.86
N PRO A 291 21.13 0.27 -8.32
CA PRO A 291 20.05 1.25 -8.33
C PRO A 291 19.76 1.83 -6.94
N PRO A 292 19.50 3.13 -6.82
CA PRO A 292 19.06 3.72 -5.56
C PRO A 292 17.72 3.11 -5.13
N THR A 293 17.51 2.94 -3.83
CA THR A 293 16.21 2.50 -3.30
C THR A 293 15.30 3.72 -3.17
N THR A 294 14.39 3.89 -4.13
CA THR A 294 13.52 5.07 -4.24
C THR A 294 12.31 5.04 -3.29
N GLY A 295 11.97 3.84 -2.78
CA GLY A 295 10.78 3.63 -1.95
C GLY A 295 9.46 3.81 -2.71
N LYS A 296 9.52 3.93 -4.05
CA LYS A 296 8.36 4.02 -4.94
C LYS A 296 8.43 2.88 -5.95
N TRP A 297 7.31 2.18 -6.12
CA TRP A 297 7.20 1.10 -7.08
C TRP A 297 6.70 1.61 -8.41
N ASN A 298 7.38 1.23 -9.49
CA ASN A 298 6.98 1.55 -10.84
C ASN A 298 7.68 0.59 -11.81
N ARG A 299 7.03 0.21 -12.91
CA ARG A 299 7.62 -0.68 -13.93
C ARG A 299 8.89 -0.11 -14.59
N THR A 300 9.04 1.22 -14.61
CA THR A 300 10.22 1.90 -15.16
C THR A 300 11.25 2.27 -14.09
N ASP A 301 11.05 1.88 -12.83
CA ASP A 301 12.02 2.12 -11.77
C ASP A 301 13.05 0.96 -11.70
N PRO A 302 14.36 1.25 -11.83
CA PRO A 302 15.39 0.20 -11.83
C PRO A 302 15.44 -0.62 -10.52
N ASN A 303 15.09 -0.02 -9.37
CA ASN A 303 15.04 -0.75 -8.10
C ASN A 303 13.91 -1.79 -8.08
N THR A 304 12.77 -1.46 -8.68
CA THR A 304 11.61 -2.35 -8.86
C THR A 304 12.00 -3.56 -9.71
N ILE A 305 12.61 -3.36 -10.87
CA ILE A 305 13.09 -4.45 -11.75
C ILE A 305 14.13 -5.32 -11.02
N LEU A 306 15.07 -4.69 -10.31
CA LEU A 306 16.07 -5.40 -9.51
C LEU A 306 15.42 -6.26 -8.41
N ARG A 307 14.37 -5.77 -7.75
CA ARG A 307 13.60 -6.54 -6.76
C ARG A 307 12.88 -7.72 -7.39
N VAL A 308 12.24 -7.54 -8.54
CA VAL A 308 11.64 -8.66 -9.31
C VAL A 308 12.69 -9.75 -9.58
N LEU A 309 13.87 -9.36 -10.07
CA LEU A 309 14.99 -10.30 -10.29
C LEU A 309 15.43 -10.99 -8.99
N CYS A 310 15.47 -10.27 -7.87
CA CYS A 310 15.86 -10.84 -6.56
C CYS A 310 14.91 -11.94 -6.09
N TYR A 311 13.61 -11.82 -6.39
CA TYR A 311 12.60 -12.83 -6.08
C TYR A 311 12.42 -13.89 -7.18
N ARG A 312 13.01 -13.70 -8.36
CA ARG A 312 12.92 -14.65 -9.47
C ARG A 312 13.64 -15.96 -9.15
N ASN A 313 12.94 -17.08 -9.28
CA ASN A 313 13.45 -18.44 -9.04
C ASN A 313 14.21 -19.04 -10.22
N ASP A 314 15.09 -18.26 -10.84
CA ASP A 314 15.75 -18.68 -12.06
C ASP A 314 17.29 -18.68 -11.91
N ARG A 315 17.96 -19.59 -12.63
CA ARG A 315 19.42 -19.71 -12.67
C ARG A 315 20.07 -18.51 -13.34
N VAL A 316 19.47 -17.95 -14.38
CA VAL A 316 20.00 -16.77 -15.09
C VAL A 316 19.93 -15.57 -14.15
N ALA A 317 18.78 -15.34 -13.51
CA ALA A 317 18.61 -14.26 -12.53
C ALA A 317 19.61 -14.40 -11.37
N ASN A 318 19.74 -15.60 -10.80
CA ASN A 318 20.68 -15.86 -9.70
C ASN A 318 22.14 -15.60 -10.07
N SER A 319 22.53 -15.96 -11.30
CA SER A 319 23.90 -15.78 -11.80
C SER A 319 24.19 -14.32 -12.10
N PHE A 320 23.25 -13.61 -12.74
CA PHE A 320 23.31 -12.18 -13.00
C PHE A 320 23.47 -11.39 -11.70
N LEU A 321 22.56 -11.57 -10.73
CA LEU A 321 22.61 -10.86 -9.44
C LEU A 321 23.92 -11.10 -8.67
N LYS A 322 24.45 -12.33 -8.74
CA LYS A 322 25.74 -12.67 -8.13
C LYS A 322 26.90 -11.95 -8.82
N ARG A 323 26.95 -11.99 -10.16
CA ARG A 323 28.10 -11.48 -10.94
C ARG A 323 28.12 -9.96 -11.00
N THR A 324 26.96 -9.34 -11.18
CA THR A 324 26.83 -7.90 -11.40
C THR A 324 26.85 -7.12 -10.09
N PHE A 325 26.02 -7.55 -9.12
CA PHE A 325 25.78 -6.78 -7.89
C PHE A 325 26.32 -7.43 -6.62
N GLN A 326 26.89 -8.63 -6.70
CA GLN A 326 27.42 -9.39 -5.55
C GLN A 326 26.37 -9.63 -4.45
N ILE A 327 25.09 -9.71 -4.83
CA ILE A 327 23.97 -9.90 -3.89
C ILE A 327 24.07 -11.27 -3.21
N ALA A 328 23.88 -11.28 -1.89
CA ALA A 328 23.94 -12.48 -1.06
C ALA A 328 22.77 -13.44 -1.34
N ARG A 329 22.99 -14.75 -1.16
CA ARG A 329 21.88 -15.73 -1.18
C ARG A 329 21.03 -15.59 0.07
N ARG A 330 19.74 -15.86 -0.09
CA ARG A 330 18.83 -16.12 1.03
C ARG A 330 19.33 -17.32 1.84
N ARG A 331 19.24 -17.20 3.17
CA ARG A 331 19.53 -18.28 4.10
C ARG A 331 18.35 -19.23 4.18
#